data_AF-A0A2M6WCC2-F1
#
_entry.id   AF-A0A2M6WCC2-F1
#
_cell.length_a   1.000
_cell.length_b   1.000
_cell.length_c   1.000
_cell.angle_alpha   90.00
_cell.angle_beta   90.00
_cell.angle_gamma   90.00
#
_symmetry.space_group_name_H-M   'P 1'
#
loop_
_entity.id
_entity.type
_entity.pdbx_description
1 polymer ?
#
loop_
_entity_poly.entity_id
_entity_poly.type
_entity_poly.pdbx_seq_one_letter_code
_entity_poly.pdbx_strand_id
1 'polypeptide(L)'
;MDNLILFKTYLLPFVSALGLSLILTYFIRRLALKFKIVDVPNESRKIHNQPIPEMGGLAIYLTFLILTLIFYRSGLIIDGRIELKHLLGILIGGAILMIGGFLDDKYGLKPLQQFVSPVLAVSTILLTGFSIAYISNPLGGLIYLQTVIWSPALII
;
A
#
# COMPACT_ATOMS: atom_id res chain seq x y z
N MET A 1 -28.48 -16.82 1.36
CA MET A 1 -27.47 -16.38 0.35
C MET A 1 -26.52 -15.35 0.93
N ASP A 2 -27.00 -14.47 1.81
CA ASP A 2 -26.24 -13.37 2.39
C ASP A 2 -24.99 -13.80 3.18
N ASN A 3 -25.09 -14.88 3.98
CA ASN A 3 -23.96 -15.38 4.77
C ASN A 3 -22.76 -15.82 3.92
N LEU A 4 -23.02 -16.38 2.72
CA LEU A 4 -21.95 -16.84 1.83
C LEU A 4 -21.24 -15.66 1.16
N ILE A 5 -22.00 -14.60 0.82
CA ILE A 5 -21.46 -13.36 0.25
C ILE A 5 -20.64 -12.63 1.31
N LEU A 6 -21.19 -12.45 2.53
CA LEU A 6 -20.46 -11.84 3.65
C LEU A 6 -19.15 -12.58 3.95
N PHE A 7 -19.17 -13.91 3.96
CA PHE A 7 -17.97 -14.72 4.17
C PHE A 7 -16.92 -14.46 3.08
N LYS A 8 -17.31 -14.51 1.80
CA LYS A 8 -16.37 -14.37 0.67
C LYS A 8 -15.82 -12.95 0.50
N THR A 9 -16.62 -11.93 0.78
CA THR A 9 -16.24 -10.52 0.57
C THR A 9 -15.44 -9.97 1.74
N TYR A 10 -15.72 -10.39 2.98
CA TYR A 10 -15.11 -9.79 4.17
C TYR A 10 -14.22 -10.76 4.94
N LEU A 11 -14.77 -11.91 5.35
CA LEU A 11 -14.06 -12.80 6.27
C LEU A 11 -12.88 -13.50 5.59
N LEU A 12 -13.07 -13.96 4.35
CA LEU A 12 -12.05 -14.65 3.58
C LEU A 12 -10.82 -13.75 3.30
N PRO A 13 -10.97 -12.50 2.79
CA PRO A 13 -9.83 -11.59 2.64
C PRO A 13 -9.16 -11.22 3.96
N PHE A 14 -9.94 -11.03 5.03
CA PHE A 14 -9.39 -10.70 6.34
C PHE A 14 -8.50 -11.83 6.89
N VAL A 15 -9.02 -13.06 6.92
CA VAL A 15 -8.29 -14.22 7.44
C VAL A 15 -7.08 -14.55 6.58
N SER A 16 -7.20 -14.44 5.25
CA SER A 16 -6.06 -14.68 4.36
C SER A 16 -4.96 -13.62 4.52
N ALA A 17 -5.33 -12.34 4.67
CA ALA A 17 -4.40 -11.25 4.93
C ALA A 17 -3.70 -11.41 6.28
N LEU A 18 -4.45 -11.75 7.33
CA LEU A 18 -3.88 -12.00 8.65
C LEU A 18 -2.91 -13.19 8.62
N GLY A 19 -3.32 -14.31 8.04
CA GLY A 19 -2.47 -15.51 7.95
C GLY A 19 -1.20 -15.27 7.13
N LEU A 20 -1.34 -14.68 5.93
CA LEU A 20 -0.20 -14.45 5.05
C LEU A 20 0.76 -13.39 5.61
N SER A 21 0.25 -12.33 6.25
CA SER A 21 1.11 -11.30 6.86
C SER A 21 1.92 -11.84 8.03
N LEU A 22 1.34 -12.70 8.89
CA LEU A 22 2.07 -13.35 9.97
C LEU A 22 3.20 -14.24 9.43
N ILE A 23 2.90 -15.04 8.40
CA ILE A 23 3.88 -15.91 7.75
C ILE A 23 5.01 -15.07 7.12
N LEU A 24 4.67 -14.08 6.30
CA LEU A 24 5.68 -13.25 5.62
C LEU A 24 6.51 -12.43 6.61
N THR A 25 5.89 -11.90 7.67
CA THR A 25 6.61 -11.17 8.73
C THR A 25 7.65 -12.07 9.39
N TYR A 26 7.31 -13.33 9.66
CA TYR A 26 8.25 -14.30 10.22
C TYR A 26 9.44 -14.57 9.28
N PHE A 27 9.19 -14.80 8.00
CA PHE A 27 10.24 -15.04 7.00
C PHE A 27 11.12 -13.81 6.77
N ILE A 28 10.52 -12.63 6.64
CA ILE A 28 11.23 -11.37 6.43
C ILE A 28 12.07 -11.01 7.64
N ARG A 29 11.58 -11.25 8.87
CA ARG A 29 12.39 -11.11 10.08
C ARG A 29 13.64 -12.00 10.03
N ARG A 30 13.50 -13.27 9.63
CA ARG A 30 14.64 -14.19 9.49
C ARG A 30 15.62 -13.73 8.40
N LEU A 31 15.11 -13.23 7.27
CA LEU A 31 15.95 -12.68 6.20
C LEU A 31 16.70 -11.44 6.67
N ALA A 32 16.03 -10.49 7.33
CA ALA A 32 16.65 -9.28 7.86
C ALA A 32 17.81 -9.60 8.82
N LEU A 33 17.61 -10.55 9.74
CA LEU A 33 18.65 -11.04 10.64
C LEU A 33 19.81 -11.72 9.89
N LYS A 34 19.51 -12.54 8.86
CA LYS A 34 20.53 -13.24 8.07
C LYS A 34 21.38 -12.29 7.22
N PHE A 35 20.77 -11.27 6.63
CA PHE A 35 21.45 -10.28 5.79
C PHE A 35 22.14 -9.17 6.61
N LYS A 36 22.09 -9.24 7.95
CA LYS A 36 22.58 -8.17 8.85
C LYS A 36 22.00 -6.80 8.51
N ILE A 37 20.80 -6.76 7.92
CA ILE A 37 20.04 -5.52 7.74
C ILE A 37 19.29 -5.28 9.04
N VAL A 38 20.09 -5.00 10.05
CA VAL A 38 19.69 -4.72 11.42
C VAL A 38 20.25 -3.36 11.72
N ASP A 39 19.38 -2.46 12.15
CA ASP A 39 19.79 -1.15 12.61
C ASP A 39 20.68 -1.35 13.85
N VAL A 40 21.99 -1.16 13.68
CA VAL A 40 22.97 -1.25 14.77
C VAL A 40 22.90 0.07 15.50
N PRO A 41 22.50 0.10 16.79
CA PRO A 41 22.32 1.34 17.53
C PRO A 41 23.69 2.02 17.71
N ASN A 42 24.02 2.93 16.81
CA ASN A 42 25.04 3.95 17.03
C ASN A 42 24.32 5.28 17.26
N GLU A 43 24.84 6.01 18.24
CA GLU A 43 24.41 7.34 18.69
C GLU A 43 23.33 7.34 19.79
N SER A 44 23.82 7.62 21.00
CA SER A 44 23.33 8.45 22.13
C SER A 44 21.86 8.90 22.27
N ARG A 45 20.92 8.45 21.45
CA ARG A 45 19.48 8.78 21.49
C ARG A 45 18.52 7.58 21.39
N LYS A 46 18.99 6.33 21.29
CA LYS A 46 18.11 5.14 21.32
C LYS A 46 18.19 4.41 22.66
N ILE A 47 17.04 4.27 23.33
CA ILE A 47 16.87 3.61 24.65
C ILE A 47 16.87 2.07 24.53
N HIS A 48 16.82 1.54 23.31
CA HIS A 48 16.74 0.10 23.03
C HIS A 48 18.11 -0.50 22.69
N ASN A 49 18.52 -1.51 23.48
CA ASN A 49 19.80 -2.23 23.34
C ASN A 49 19.79 -3.37 22.30
N GLN A 50 18.69 -3.58 21.56
CA GLN A 50 18.58 -4.66 20.58
C GLN A 50 18.24 -4.13 19.19
N PRO A 51 18.90 -4.63 18.13
CA PRO A 51 18.60 -4.21 16.76
C PRO A 51 17.18 -4.61 16.36
N ILE A 52 16.40 -3.64 15.88
CA ILE A 52 15.01 -3.85 15.44
C ILE A 52 15.01 -3.96 13.90
N PRO A 53 14.37 -4.99 13.32
CA PRO A 53 14.30 -5.13 11.87
C PRO A 53 13.33 -4.11 11.25
N GLU A 54 13.83 -3.22 10.40
CA GLU A 54 13.05 -2.15 9.75
C GLU A 54 12.27 -2.62 8.50
N MET A 55 12.09 -3.92 8.30
CA MET A 55 11.44 -4.48 7.10
C MET A 55 9.97 -4.87 7.26
N GLY A 56 9.30 -4.41 8.33
CA GLY A 56 7.89 -4.73 8.57
C GLY A 56 6.97 -4.29 7.42
N GLY A 57 7.23 -3.11 6.84
CA GLY A 57 6.46 -2.59 5.70
C GLY A 57 6.51 -3.50 4.47
N LEU A 58 7.67 -4.15 4.22
CA LEU A 58 7.82 -5.07 3.09
C LEU A 58 6.93 -6.31 3.25
N ALA A 59 6.76 -6.81 4.47
CA ALA A 59 5.89 -7.94 4.74
C ALA A 59 4.43 -7.61 4.41
N ILE A 60 3.97 -6.45 4.88
CA ILE A 60 2.61 -5.97 4.66
C ILE A 60 2.37 -5.70 3.16
N TYR A 61 3.30 -5.03 2.49
CA TYR A 61 3.18 -4.75 1.06
C TYR A 61 3.15 -6.02 0.22
N LEU A 62 4.01 -7.01 0.51
CA LEU A 62 3.98 -8.29 -0.19
C LEU A 62 2.69 -9.07 0.06
N THR A 63 2.17 -9.07 1.30
CA THR A 63 0.84 -9.62 1.59
C THR A 63 -0.23 -8.96 0.75
N PHE A 64 -0.25 -7.62 0.73
CA PHE A 64 -1.21 -6.84 -0.04
C PHE A 64 -1.10 -7.14 -1.54
N LEU A 65 0.11 -7.16 -2.10
CA LEU A 65 0.35 -7.45 -3.52
C LEU A 65 -0.14 -8.85 -3.90
N ILE A 66 0.26 -9.87 -3.15
CA ILE A 66 -0.06 -11.27 -3.45
C ILE A 66 -1.58 -11.50 -3.37
N LEU A 67 -2.22 -11.07 -2.29
CA LEU A 67 -3.65 -11.30 -2.10
C LEU A 67 -4.50 -10.50 -3.07
N THR A 68 -4.12 -9.25 -3.34
CA THR A 68 -4.79 -8.43 -4.34
C THR A 68 -4.77 -9.10 -5.72
N LEU A 69 -3.64 -9.65 -6.15
CA LEU A 69 -3.54 -10.37 -7.42
C LEU A 69 -4.33 -11.68 -7.45
N ILE A 70 -4.26 -12.48 -6.36
CA ILE A 70 -5.01 -13.74 -6.24
C ILE A 70 -6.52 -13.48 -6.31
N PHE A 71 -6.99 -12.50 -5.54
CA PHE A 71 -8.41 -12.20 -5.45
C PHE A 71 -8.96 -11.44 -6.65
N TYR A 72 -8.11 -10.66 -7.32
CA TYR A 72 -8.43 -10.13 -8.65
C TYR A 72 -8.63 -11.27 -9.65
N ARG A 73 -7.69 -12.24 -9.69
CA ARG A 73 -7.77 -13.38 -10.61
C ARG A 73 -8.96 -14.31 -10.34
N SER A 74 -9.37 -14.44 -9.08
CA SER A 74 -10.52 -15.25 -8.69
C SER A 74 -11.87 -14.54 -8.85
N GLY A 75 -11.88 -13.26 -9.24
CA GLY A 75 -13.10 -12.47 -9.41
C GLY A 75 -13.78 -12.07 -8.10
N LEU A 76 -13.10 -12.18 -6.95
CA LEU A 76 -13.67 -11.83 -5.64
C LEU A 76 -13.65 -10.33 -5.34
N ILE A 77 -12.78 -9.56 -6.00
CA ILE A 77 -12.60 -8.12 -5.77
C ILE A 77 -13.31 -7.24 -6.82
N ILE A 78 -13.82 -7.84 -7.91
CA ILE A 78 -14.25 -7.09 -9.08
C ILE A 78 -15.78 -7.02 -9.17
N ASP A 79 -16.35 -5.89 -8.76
CA ASP A 79 -17.73 -5.48 -9.11
C ASP A 79 -17.81 -4.87 -10.53
N GLY A 80 -16.77 -5.08 -11.36
CA GLY A 80 -16.65 -4.51 -12.71
C GLY A 80 -16.28 -3.03 -12.76
N ARG A 81 -16.23 -2.34 -11.61
CA ARG A 81 -15.97 -0.90 -11.50
C ARG A 81 -14.48 -0.53 -11.49
N ILE A 82 -13.60 -1.48 -11.17
CA ILE A 82 -12.15 -1.27 -11.08
C ILE A 82 -11.49 -2.06 -12.21
N GLU A 83 -10.97 -1.37 -13.21
CA GLU A 83 -10.17 -1.94 -14.27
C GLU A 83 -8.77 -2.37 -13.79
N LEU A 84 -8.14 -3.33 -14.49
CA LEU A 84 -6.78 -3.80 -14.22
C LEU A 84 -5.77 -2.64 -14.17
N LYS A 85 -5.91 -1.64 -15.05
CA LYS A 85 -5.01 -0.48 -15.09
C LYS A 85 -4.97 0.27 -13.75
N HIS A 86 -6.12 0.46 -13.11
CA HIS A 86 -6.22 1.12 -11.82
C HIS A 86 -5.55 0.30 -10.71
N LEU A 87 -5.76 -1.01 -10.73
CA LEU A 87 -5.12 -1.93 -9.79
C LEU A 87 -3.60 -1.89 -9.92
N LEU A 88 -3.08 -1.94 -11.16
CA LEU A 88 -1.65 -1.81 -11.43
C LEU A 88 -1.11 -0.46 -10.97
N GLY A 89 -1.85 0.64 -11.18
CA GLY A 89 -1.46 1.96 -10.68
C GLY A 89 -1.28 2.01 -9.17
N ILE A 90 -2.18 1.37 -8.42
CA ILE A 90 -2.09 1.24 -6.95
C ILE A 90 -0.92 0.37 -6.53
N LEU A 91 -0.72 -0.78 -7.17
CA LEU A 91 0.38 -1.70 -6.85
C LEU A 91 1.74 -1.05 -7.14
N ILE A 92 1.91 -0.40 -8.29
CA ILE A 92 3.13 0.32 -8.64
C ILE A 92 3.35 1.50 -7.68
N GLY A 93 2.30 2.28 -7.37
CA GLY A 93 2.38 3.37 -6.40
C GLY A 93 2.82 2.88 -5.02
N GLY A 94 2.26 1.76 -4.55
CA GLY A 94 2.68 1.10 -3.31
C GLY A 94 4.14 0.64 -3.34
N ALA A 95 4.63 0.11 -4.47
CA ALA A 95 6.03 -0.25 -4.65
C ALA A 95 6.95 0.98 -4.51
N ILE A 96 6.57 2.10 -5.13
CA ILE A 96 7.31 3.36 -5.06
C ILE A 96 7.39 3.86 -3.61
N LEU A 97 6.28 3.83 -2.87
CA LEU A 97 6.25 4.19 -1.46
C LEU A 97 7.14 3.29 -0.62
N MET A 98 7.11 1.98 -0.88
CA MET A 98 7.98 1.02 -0.18
C MET A 98 9.46 1.27 -0.44
N ILE A 99 9.83 1.52 -1.69
CA ILE A 99 11.22 1.85 -2.05
C ILE A 99 11.61 3.19 -1.40
N GLY A 100 10.74 4.19 -1.47
CA GLY A 100 10.98 5.51 -0.87
C GLY A 100 11.19 5.44 0.64
N GLY A 101 10.33 4.70 1.36
CA GLY A 101 10.48 4.47 2.80
C GLY A 101 11.80 3.75 3.13
N PHE A 102 12.13 2.69 2.39
CA PHE A 102 13.41 1.99 2.57
C PHE A 102 14.63 2.89 2.31
N LEU A 103 14.56 3.77 1.31
CA LEU A 103 15.62 4.74 1.04
C LEU A 103 15.73 5.79 2.14
N ASP A 104 14.61 6.24 2.71
CA ASP A 104 14.60 7.17 3.84
C ASP A 104 15.25 6.55 5.09
N ASP A 105 14.83 5.33 5.45
CA ASP A 105 15.37 4.59 6.59
C ASP A 105 16.89 4.36 6.44
N LYS A 106 17.35 4.03 5.23
CA LYS A 106 18.76 3.71 4.98
C LYS A 106 19.67 4.95 4.88
N TYR A 107 19.19 6.04 4.30
CA TYR A 107 20.03 7.19 3.94
C TYR A 107 19.73 8.45 4.75
N GLY A 108 18.68 8.46 5.59
CA GLY A 108 18.27 9.64 6.36
C GLY A 108 18.00 10.83 5.45
N LEU A 109 17.04 10.69 4.53
CA LEU A 109 16.83 11.66 3.45
C LEU A 109 16.41 13.03 3.99
N LYS A 110 16.76 14.09 3.24
CA LYS A 110 16.30 15.45 3.58
C LYS A 110 14.78 15.56 3.39
N PRO A 111 14.09 16.45 4.12
CA PRO A 111 12.63 16.60 4.01
C PRO A 111 12.11 16.73 2.57
N LEU A 112 12.81 17.48 1.71
CA LEU A 112 12.43 17.64 0.30
C LEU A 112 12.55 16.34 -0.53
N GLN A 113 13.50 15.47 -0.20
CA GLN A 113 13.71 14.21 -0.90
C GLN A 113 12.65 13.17 -0.53
N GLN A 114 12.13 13.23 0.71
CA GLN A 114 11.03 12.37 1.17
C GLN A 114 9.72 12.62 0.40
N PHE A 115 9.52 13.83 -0.14
CA PHE A 115 8.34 14.13 -0.97
C PHE A 115 8.36 13.49 -2.36
N VAL A 116 9.51 13.02 -2.84
CA VAL A 116 9.62 12.48 -4.19
C VAL A 116 8.80 11.18 -4.34
N SER A 117 8.86 10.27 -3.37
CA SER A 117 8.16 8.98 -3.47
C SER A 117 6.63 9.11 -3.41
N PRO A 118 6.00 9.91 -2.53
CA PRO A 118 4.56 10.13 -2.59
C PRO A 118 4.11 10.79 -3.89
N VAL A 119 4.85 11.78 -4.39
CA VAL A 119 4.49 12.46 -5.64
C VAL A 119 4.52 11.49 -6.82
N LEU A 120 5.57 10.65 -6.92
CA LEU A 120 5.64 9.60 -7.93
C LEU A 120 4.52 8.56 -7.76
N ALA A 121 4.21 8.13 -6.53
CA ALA A 121 3.15 7.16 -6.26
C ALA A 121 1.74 7.68 -6.60
N VAL A 122 1.45 8.96 -6.35
CA VAL A 122 0.18 9.56 -6.77
C VAL A 122 0.12 9.68 -8.29
N SER A 123 1.24 10.03 -8.92
CA SER A 123 1.34 10.16 -10.37
C SER A 123 0.99 8.85 -11.08
N THR A 124 1.41 7.68 -10.56
CA THR A 124 1.06 6.39 -11.17
C THR A 124 -0.45 6.13 -11.18
N ILE A 125 -1.19 6.56 -10.15
CA ILE A 125 -2.64 6.38 -10.08
C ILE A 125 -3.33 7.35 -11.03
N LEU A 126 -2.90 8.62 -11.07
CA LEU A 126 -3.46 9.64 -11.97
C LEU A 126 -3.32 9.24 -13.44
N LEU A 127 -2.18 8.67 -13.83
CA LEU A 127 -1.92 8.17 -15.18
C LEU A 127 -2.87 7.04 -15.61
N THR A 128 -3.51 6.34 -14.67
CA THR A 128 -4.52 5.32 -15.00
C THR A 128 -5.88 5.90 -15.36
N GLY A 129 -6.07 7.22 -15.23
CA GLY A 129 -7.36 7.89 -15.40
C GLY A 129 -8.30 7.75 -14.18
N PHE A 130 -7.78 7.26 -13.05
CA PHE A 130 -8.57 7.14 -11.83
C PHE A 130 -9.01 8.53 -11.35
N SER A 131 -10.33 8.72 -11.21
CA SER A 131 -10.93 10.01 -10.87
C SER A 131 -11.86 9.84 -9.67
N ILE A 132 -11.77 10.74 -8.70
CA ILE A 132 -12.70 10.80 -7.59
C ILE A 132 -13.89 11.65 -8.02
N ALA A 133 -15.03 11.01 -8.29
CA ALA A 133 -16.22 11.72 -8.77
C ALA A 133 -16.91 12.54 -7.67
N TYR A 134 -16.87 12.06 -6.42
CA TYR A 134 -17.51 12.69 -5.29
C TYR A 134 -16.79 12.38 -3.98
N ILE A 135 -16.95 13.25 -2.99
CA ILE A 135 -16.54 13.04 -1.61
C ILE A 135 -17.80 12.99 -0.73
N SER A 136 -17.85 12.03 0.17
CA SER A 136 -18.93 11.92 1.16
C SER A 136 -18.77 12.99 2.24
N ASN A 137 -19.81 13.79 2.45
CA ASN A 137 -19.83 14.79 3.53
C ASN A 137 -20.24 14.11 4.86
N PRO A 138 -19.44 14.19 5.93
CA PRO A 138 -19.81 13.64 7.24
C PRO A 138 -21.06 14.30 7.85
N LEU A 139 -21.42 15.51 7.42
CA LEU A 139 -22.65 16.20 7.80
C LEU A 139 -23.86 15.85 6.91
N GLY A 140 -23.69 14.95 5.92
CA GLY A 140 -24.72 14.50 4.99
C GLY A 140 -24.56 15.06 3.57
N GLY A 141 -24.94 14.25 2.58
CA GLY A 141 -24.86 14.58 1.15
C GLY A 141 -23.53 14.19 0.48
N LEU A 142 -23.50 14.34 -0.84
CA LEU A 142 -22.32 14.09 -1.67
C LEU A 142 -21.83 15.42 -2.27
N ILE A 143 -20.53 15.69 -2.14
CA ILE A 143 -19.88 16.80 -2.80
C ILE A 143 -19.31 16.27 -4.12
N TYR A 144 -19.96 16.60 -5.23
CA TYR A 144 -19.50 16.22 -6.57
C TYR A 144 -18.29 17.08 -6.97
N LEU A 145 -17.18 16.42 -7.30
CA LEU A 145 -15.93 17.09 -7.69
C LEU A 145 -15.84 17.36 -9.20
N GLN A 146 -16.75 16.80 -9.99
CA GLN A 146 -16.80 17.00 -11.45
C GLN A 146 -17.00 18.46 -11.85
N THR A 147 -17.54 19.31 -10.98
CA THR A 147 -17.67 20.77 -11.20
C THR A 147 -16.38 21.54 -10.93
N VAL A 148 -15.37 20.93 -10.32
CA VAL A 148 -14.11 21.55 -9.93
C VAL A 148 -12.97 20.92 -10.76
N ILE A 149 -12.84 21.34 -12.02
CA ILE A 149 -11.62 21.48 -12.86
C ILE A 149 -10.66 20.26 -13.05
N TRP A 150 -10.77 19.14 -12.34
CA TRP A 150 -9.78 18.06 -12.40
C TRP A 150 -10.32 16.84 -13.13
N SER A 151 -10.39 16.88 -14.46
CA SER A 151 -10.40 15.64 -15.24
C SER A 151 -8.94 15.20 -15.44
N PRO A 152 -8.53 14.01 -14.97
CA PRO A 152 -7.19 13.49 -15.29
C PRO A 152 -7.00 13.24 -16.80
N ALA A 153 -8.10 13.21 -17.57
CA ALA A 153 -8.10 13.19 -19.02
C ALA A 153 -7.56 14.49 -19.69
N LEU A 154 -7.45 15.61 -18.95
CA LEU A 154 -6.85 16.86 -19.47
C LEU A 154 -5.35 16.96 -19.22
N ILE A 155 -4.77 16.05 -18.43
CA ILE A 155 -3.35 16.11 -18.00
C ILE A 155 -2.46 15.12 -18.81
N ILE A 156 -3.05 14.29 -19.67
CA ILE A 156 -2.35 13.34 -20.54
C ILE A 156 -2.63 13.67 -22.00
#